data_AF-A0A832CLZ3-F1
#
_entry.id   AF-A0A832CLZ3-F1
#
_cell.length_a   1.000
_cell.length_b   1.000
_cell.length_c   1.000
_cell.angle_alpha   90.00
_cell.angle_beta   90.00
_cell.angle_gamma   90.00
#
_symmetry.space_group_name_H-M   'P 1'
#
loop_
_entity.id
_entity.type
_entity.pdbx_description
1 polymer ?
#
loop_
_entity_poly.entity_id
_entity_poly.type
_entity_poly.pdbx_seq_one_letter_code
_entity_poly.pdbx_strand_id
1 'polypeptide(L)'
;MRAVVERELTREDFDSAVREAKFEKLYLMYEEEGDEALHKTIREEIPADVVHRLLSKRMRELVEVLSRSRGESITRLASILGRSVPNVYRDLKFLEKYKLVRFEERGRERVPTLTLKRIVLSFG
;
A
#
# COMPACT_ATOMS: atom_id res chain seq x y z
N MET A 1 -14.23 17.91 1.77
CA MET A 1 -13.60 16.76 2.45
C MET A 1 -12.25 16.51 1.80
N ARG A 2 -11.18 16.50 2.59
CA ARG A 2 -9.83 16.16 2.14
C ARG A 2 -9.46 14.78 2.68
N ALA A 3 -8.79 13.97 1.88
CA ALA A 3 -8.35 12.64 2.30
C ALA A 3 -6.88 12.41 2.01
N VAL A 4 -6.16 12.00 3.05
CA VAL A 4 -4.72 11.76 3.01
C VAL A 4 -4.44 10.34 3.46
N VAL A 5 -3.62 9.62 2.71
CA VAL A 5 -3.10 8.31 3.11
C VAL A 5 -1.67 8.47 3.60
N GLU A 6 -1.34 7.78 4.68
CA GLU A 6 0.03 7.55 5.13
C GLU A 6 0.40 6.12 4.76
N ARG A 7 1.49 5.94 4.03
CA ARG A 7 1.98 4.61 3.62
C ARG A 7 3.49 4.52 3.75
N GLU A 8 3.99 3.30 3.95
CA GLU A 8 5.41 2.99 3.83
C GLU A 8 5.90 3.29 2.41
N LEU A 9 7.12 3.80 2.34
CA LEU A 9 7.85 3.96 1.10
C LEU A 9 8.31 2.59 0.59
N THR A 10 8.28 2.42 -0.73
CA THR A 10 8.78 1.23 -1.40
C THR A 10 10.09 1.56 -2.11
N ARG A 11 10.88 0.53 -2.43
CA ARG A 11 12.10 0.70 -3.23
C ARG A 11 11.82 1.43 -4.55
N GLU A 12 10.68 1.19 -5.18
CA GLU A 12 10.25 1.91 -6.39
C GLU A 12 10.06 3.42 -6.17
N ASP A 13 9.63 3.85 -4.98
CA ASP A 13 9.57 5.27 -4.64
C ASP A 13 10.99 5.87 -4.57
N PHE A 14 11.94 5.13 -3.98
CA PHE A 14 13.35 5.52 -3.95
C PHE A 14 14.00 5.43 -5.33
N ASP A 15 13.61 4.53 -6.23
CA ASP A 15 14.17 4.50 -7.58
C ASP A 15 13.60 5.64 -8.45
N SER A 16 12.37 6.07 -8.17
CA SER A 16 11.70 7.19 -8.84
C SER A 16 12.12 8.56 -8.30
N ALA A 17 12.71 8.58 -7.10
CA ALA A 17 13.07 9.80 -6.40
C ALA A 17 14.08 10.67 -7.18
N VAL A 18 14.83 10.12 -8.15
CA VAL A 18 15.81 10.86 -8.99
C VAL A 18 15.12 11.98 -9.78
N ARG A 19 13.78 11.93 -9.91
CA ARG A 19 13.01 12.81 -10.81
C ARG A 19 12.09 13.80 -10.12
N GLU A 20 11.89 13.73 -8.80
CA GLU A 20 10.94 14.60 -8.10
C GLU A 20 11.53 15.13 -6.78
N ALA A 21 11.61 16.46 -6.66
CA ALA A 21 12.16 17.17 -5.49
C ALA A 21 11.52 16.76 -4.15
N LYS A 22 10.29 16.23 -4.16
CA LYS A 22 9.60 15.73 -2.96
C LYS A 22 10.32 14.57 -2.27
N PHE A 23 11.28 13.91 -2.93
CA PHE A 23 12.05 12.79 -2.40
C PHE A 23 13.53 13.10 -2.16
N GLU A 24 14.00 14.33 -2.39
CA GLU A 24 15.41 14.70 -2.20
C GLU A 24 15.87 14.48 -0.75
N LYS A 25 15.03 14.90 0.21
CA LYS A 25 15.23 14.63 1.64
C LYS A 25 15.23 13.13 1.98
N LEU A 26 14.53 12.33 1.19
CA LEU A 26 14.40 10.89 1.39
C LEU A 26 15.65 10.14 0.89
N TYR A 27 16.26 10.59 -0.21
CA TYR A 27 17.54 10.06 -0.67
C TYR A 27 18.69 10.34 0.27
N LEU A 28 18.80 11.60 0.74
CA LEU A 28 19.87 11.99 1.67
C LEU A 28 19.83 11.08 2.92
N MET A 29 18.61 10.82 3.41
CA MET A 29 18.36 9.90 4.51
C MET A 29 18.72 8.44 4.21
N TYR A 30 18.50 7.95 2.98
CA TYR A 30 18.89 6.59 2.59
C TYR A 30 20.41 6.43 2.50
N GLU A 31 21.13 7.44 2.00
CA GLU A 31 22.60 7.42 1.99
C GLU A 31 23.19 7.43 3.42
N GLU A 32 22.55 8.12 4.35
CA GLU A 32 23.01 8.23 5.75
C GLU A 32 22.64 7.00 6.61
N GLU A 33 21.41 6.47 6.49
CA GLU A 33 20.87 5.44 7.40
C GLU A 33 20.76 4.04 6.76
N GLY A 34 21.01 3.90 5.45
CA GLY A 34 20.90 2.61 4.74
C GLY A 34 19.49 2.00 4.80
N ASP A 35 19.41 0.70 5.15
CA ASP A 35 18.14 -0.05 5.18
C ASP A 35 17.15 0.44 6.26
N GLU A 36 17.59 1.21 7.28
CA GLU A 36 16.70 1.77 8.30
C GLU A 36 15.75 2.84 7.73
N ALA A 37 16.13 3.49 6.62
CA ALA A 37 15.27 4.45 5.92
C ALA A 37 13.99 3.81 5.33
N LEU A 38 13.95 2.48 5.17
CA LEU A 38 12.83 1.73 4.59
C LEU A 38 11.58 1.68 5.50
N HIS A 39 11.66 2.18 6.74
CA HIS A 39 10.51 2.33 7.63
C HIS A 39 9.85 3.72 7.56
N LYS A 40 10.35 4.60 6.70
CA LYS A 40 9.77 5.93 6.53
C LYS A 40 8.43 5.86 5.79
N THR A 41 7.54 6.75 6.19
CA THR A 41 6.21 6.89 5.59
C THR A 41 6.10 8.18 4.82
N ILE A 42 5.34 8.18 3.73
CA ILE A 42 4.92 9.38 3.01
C ILE A 42 3.42 9.62 3.22
N ARG A 43 3.03 10.90 3.15
CA ARG A 43 1.62 11.32 3.15
C ARG A 43 1.25 11.86 1.78
N GLU A 44 0.21 11.28 1.19
CA GLU A 44 -0.26 11.66 -0.14
C GLU A 44 -1.77 11.89 -0.11
N GLU A 45 -2.20 12.93 -0.81
CA GLU A 45 -3.62 13.19 -0.99
C GLU A 45 -4.20 12.21 -2.01
N ILE A 46 -5.38 11.66 -1.71
CA ILE A 46 -6.09 10.76 -2.61
C ILE A 46 -7.46 11.32 -2.99
N PRO A 47 -7.94 11.04 -4.22
CA PRO A 47 -9.28 11.45 -4.65
C PRO A 47 -10.38 10.91 -3.72
N ALA A 48 -11.47 11.67 -3.56
CA ALA A 48 -12.56 11.32 -2.65
C ALA A 48 -13.29 10.01 -3.02
N ASP A 49 -13.40 9.69 -4.30
CA ASP A 49 -13.98 8.44 -4.80
C ASP A 49 -13.15 7.20 -4.41
N VAL A 50 -11.83 7.35 -4.35
CA VAL A 50 -10.89 6.31 -3.89
C VAL A 50 -11.15 5.99 -2.43
N VAL A 51 -11.34 7.02 -1.60
CA VAL A 51 -11.63 6.91 -0.17
C VAL A 51 -12.92 6.12 0.05
N HIS A 52 -13.98 6.43 -0.70
CA HIS A 52 -15.25 5.71 -0.58
C HIS A 52 -15.07 4.20 -0.78
N ARG A 53 -14.25 3.80 -1.76
CA ARG A 53 -13.91 2.38 -1.97
C ARG A 53 -13.04 1.81 -0.86
N LEU A 54 -12.02 2.55 -0.39
CA LEU A 54 -11.13 2.13 0.72
C LEU A 54 -11.89 1.86 2.00
N LEU A 55 -12.90 2.69 2.29
CA LEU A 55 -13.72 2.58 3.48
C LEU A 55 -14.89 1.62 3.31
N SER A 56 -15.08 0.98 2.15
CA SER A 56 -16.12 -0.04 1.99
C SER A 56 -15.86 -1.25 2.90
N LYS A 57 -16.93 -1.90 3.40
CA LYS A 57 -16.82 -3.10 4.26
C LYS A 57 -15.89 -4.14 3.64
N ARG A 58 -16.09 -4.41 2.35
CA ARG A 58 -15.33 -5.39 1.58
C ARG A 58 -13.82 -5.07 1.54
N MET A 59 -13.46 -3.81 1.34
CA MET A 59 -12.05 -3.40 1.29
C MET A 59 -11.40 -3.43 2.68
N ARG A 60 -12.11 -2.98 3.72
CA ARG A 60 -11.62 -3.02 5.10
C ARG A 60 -11.27 -4.44 5.55
N GLU A 61 -12.13 -5.42 5.25
CA GLU A 61 -11.85 -6.84 5.53
C GLU A 61 -10.57 -7.34 4.82
N LEU A 62 -10.33 -6.95 3.57
CA LEU A 62 -9.10 -7.30 2.86
C LEU A 62 -7.87 -6.66 3.52
N VAL A 63 -7.93 -5.37 3.83
CA VAL A 63 -6.83 -4.64 4.49
C VAL A 63 -6.54 -5.23 5.86
N GLU A 64 -7.57 -5.61 6.62
CA GLU A 64 -7.41 -6.24 7.93
C GLU A 64 -6.74 -7.61 7.83
N VAL A 65 -7.15 -8.45 6.88
CA VAL A 65 -6.48 -9.74 6.63
C VAL A 65 -5.03 -9.51 6.20
N LEU A 66 -4.75 -8.59 5.28
CA LEU A 66 -3.38 -8.26 4.85
C LEU A 66 -2.50 -7.75 6.01
N SER A 67 -3.08 -7.00 6.95
CA SER A 67 -2.35 -6.48 8.10
C SER A 67 -1.91 -7.56 9.09
N ARG A 68 -2.70 -8.64 9.20
CA ARG A 68 -2.49 -9.76 10.13
C ARG A 68 -1.72 -10.92 9.49
N SER A 69 -1.93 -11.14 8.19
CA SER A 69 -1.44 -12.30 7.46
C SER A 69 -0.41 -11.86 6.41
N ARG A 70 0.78 -11.49 6.90
CA ARG A 70 1.91 -11.13 6.02
C ARG A 70 2.39 -12.36 5.26
N GLY A 71 2.63 -12.21 3.97
CA GLY A 71 3.24 -13.27 3.17
C GLY A 71 2.27 -14.21 2.46
N GLU A 72 0.96 -14.00 2.60
CA GLU A 72 -0.04 -14.89 2.01
C GLU A 72 -0.21 -14.67 0.51
N SER A 73 -0.35 -15.76 -0.25
CA SER A 73 -0.67 -15.71 -1.67
C SER A 73 -2.11 -15.23 -1.91
N ILE A 74 -2.38 -14.73 -3.12
CA ILE A 74 -3.71 -14.22 -3.50
C ILE A 74 -4.79 -15.31 -3.36
N THR A 75 -4.44 -16.55 -3.71
CA THR A 75 -5.33 -17.72 -3.56
C THR A 75 -5.66 -17.98 -2.10
N ARG A 76 -4.67 -17.85 -1.20
CA ARG A 76 -4.88 -18.06 0.22
C ARG A 76 -5.70 -16.95 0.85
N LEU A 77 -5.46 -15.68 0.47
CA LEU A 77 -6.30 -14.55 0.85
C LEU A 77 -7.76 -14.74 0.40
N ALA A 78 -7.99 -15.22 -0.82
CA ALA A 78 -9.32 -15.51 -1.33
C ALA A 78 -10.05 -16.57 -0.49
N SER A 79 -9.34 -17.63 -0.09
CA SER A 79 -9.85 -18.65 0.83
C SER A 79 -10.20 -18.07 2.21
N ILE A 80 -9.32 -17.26 2.81
CA ILE A 80 -9.55 -16.64 4.13
C ILE A 80 -10.77 -15.71 4.09
N LEU A 81 -10.89 -14.92 3.02
CA LEU A 81 -11.97 -13.94 2.86
C LEU A 81 -13.30 -14.55 2.39
N GLY A 82 -13.32 -15.82 2.00
CA GLY A 82 -14.50 -16.45 1.39
C GLY A 82 -14.90 -15.80 0.05
N ARG A 83 -13.92 -15.36 -0.74
CA ARG A 83 -14.12 -14.63 -2.00
C ARG A 83 -13.46 -15.38 -3.16
N SER A 84 -13.87 -15.08 -4.39
CA SER A 84 -13.16 -15.62 -5.57
C SER A 84 -11.82 -14.93 -5.79
N VAL A 85 -10.85 -15.67 -6.33
CA VAL A 85 -9.49 -15.16 -6.65
C VAL A 85 -9.53 -13.90 -7.55
N PRO A 86 -10.31 -13.84 -8.64
CA PRO A 86 -10.38 -12.64 -9.48
C PRO A 86 -10.90 -11.40 -8.74
N ASN A 87 -11.80 -11.62 -7.78
CA ASN A 87 -12.38 -10.56 -6.97
C ASN A 87 -11.37 -9.97 -5.99
N VAL A 88 -10.57 -10.83 -5.32
CA VAL A 88 -9.47 -10.37 -4.46
C VAL A 88 -8.38 -9.70 -5.29
N TYR A 89 -8.01 -10.28 -6.43
CA TYR A 89 -7.01 -9.71 -7.33
C TYR A 89 -7.40 -8.29 -7.78
N ARG A 90 -8.67 -8.06 -8.16
CA ARG A 90 -9.16 -6.73 -8.55
C ARG A 90 -9.09 -5.71 -7.42
N ASP A 91 -9.32 -6.14 -6.18
CA ASP A 91 -9.20 -5.27 -5.01
C ASP A 91 -7.72 -4.97 -4.70
N LEU A 92 -6.83 -5.95 -4.81
CA LEU A 92 -5.39 -5.76 -4.66
C LEU A 92 -4.79 -4.85 -5.74
N LYS A 93 -5.20 -5.01 -7.01
CA LYS A 93 -4.77 -4.12 -8.12
C LYS A 93 -5.25 -2.69 -7.92
N PHE A 94 -6.42 -2.50 -7.31
CA PHE A 94 -6.87 -1.17 -6.93
C PHE A 94 -5.96 -0.57 -5.85
N LEU A 95 -5.61 -1.32 -4.80
CA LEU A 95 -4.69 -0.84 -3.77
C LEU A 95 -3.29 -0.55 -4.33
N GLU A 96 -2.77 -1.41 -5.20
CA GLU A 96 -1.47 -1.24 -5.88
C GLU A 96 -1.43 0.03 -6.73
N LYS A 97 -2.51 0.38 -7.45
CA LYS A 97 -2.60 1.63 -8.21
C LYS A 97 -2.33 2.87 -7.35
N TYR A 98 -2.72 2.84 -6.08
CA TYR A 98 -2.51 3.92 -5.11
C TYR A 98 -1.32 3.65 -4.18
N LYS A 99 -0.44 2.70 -4.54
CA LYS A 99 0.74 2.30 -3.77
C LYS A 99 0.44 1.86 -2.34
N LEU A 100 -0.81 1.44 -2.05
CA LEU A 100 -1.27 1.00 -0.72
C LEU A 100 -1.00 -0.48 -0.45
N VAL A 101 -0.68 -1.21 -1.51
CA VAL A 101 -0.16 -2.57 -1.50
C VAL A 101 0.97 -2.63 -2.54
N ARG A 102 2.02 -3.38 -2.25
CA ARG A 102 3.02 -3.79 -3.24
C ARG A 102 2.96 -5.30 -3.44
N PHE A 103 3.39 -5.78 -4.60
CA PHE A 103 3.54 -7.21 -4.83
C PHE A 103 5.02 -7.58 -4.77
N GLU A 104 5.34 -8.55 -3.91
CA GLU A 104 6.65 -9.17 -3.84
C GLU A 104 6.62 -10.50 -4.57
N GLU A 105 7.68 -10.79 -5.32
CA GLU A 105 7.88 -12.13 -5.87
C GLU A 105 8.50 -13.03 -4.81
N ARG A 106 7.83 -14.13 -4.50
CA ARG A 106 8.36 -15.20 -3.64
C ARG A 106 8.38 -16.49 -4.46
N GLY A 107 9.51 -16.74 -5.12
CA GLY A 107 9.63 -17.85 -6.06
C GLY A 107 8.71 -17.65 -7.26
N ARG A 108 7.70 -18.52 -7.42
CA ARG A 108 6.71 -18.42 -8.51
C ARG A 108 5.43 -17.68 -8.12
N GLU A 109 5.30 -17.32 -6.84
CA GLU A 109 4.08 -16.70 -6.32
C GLU A 109 4.23 -15.18 -6.17
N ARG A 110 3.14 -14.47 -6.50
CA ARG A 110 3.01 -13.03 -6.25
C ARG A 110 2.29 -12.82 -4.92
N VAL A 111 2.99 -12.23 -3.97
CA VAL A 111 2.52 -12.03 -2.60
C VAL A 111 2.26 -10.54 -2.38
N PRO A 112 1.01 -10.13 -2.09
CA PRO A 112 0.71 -8.75 -1.73
C PRO A 112 1.17 -8.43 -0.30
N THR A 113 1.86 -7.29 -0.16
CA THR A 113 2.28 -6.71 1.12
C THR A 113 1.61 -5.35 1.30
N LEU A 114 0.94 -5.15 2.44
CA LEU A 114 0.28 -3.88 2.77
C LEU A 114 1.33 -2.81 3.12
N THR A 115 1.26 -1.66 2.45
CA THR A 115 2.08 -0.47 2.76
C THR A 115 1.28 0.60 3.50
N LEU A 116 -0.05 0.60 3.36
CA LEU A 116 -0.95 1.53 4.04
C LEU A 116 -0.79 1.45 5.56
N LYS A 117 -0.61 2.61 6.20
CA LYS A 117 -0.54 2.78 7.66
C LYS A 117 -1.73 3.54 8.22
N ARG A 118 -2.17 4.59 7.53
CA ARG A 118 -3.25 5.46 8.02
C ARG A 118 -4.06 6.05 6.88
N ILE A 119 -5.35 6.25 7.11
CA ILE A 119 -6.22 7.10 6.29
C ILE A 119 -6.69 8.23 7.20
N VAL A 120 -6.51 9.48 6.78
CA VAL A 120 -6.96 10.68 7.51
C VAL A 120 -7.98 11.40 6.65
N LEU A 121 -9.15 11.66 7.22
CA LEU A 121 -10.19 12.47 6.61
C LEU A 121 -10.30 13.78 7.38
N SER A 122 -10.27 14.88 6.63
CA SER A 122 -10.50 16.22 7.18
C SER A 122 -11.74 16.82 6.55
N PHE A 123 -12.62 17.33 7.41
CA PHE A 123 -13.78 18.11 7.06
C PHE A 123 -13.49 19.54 7.52
N GLY A 124 -13.74 20.51 6.63
CA GLY A 124 -13.73 21.92 7.02
C GLY A 124 -15.02 22.27 7.70
#